data_AF-G3MG69-F1
#
_entry.id   AF-G3MG69-F1
#
_cell.length_a   1.000
_cell.length_b   1.000
_cell.length_c   1.000
_cell.angle_alpha   90.00
_cell.angle_beta   90.00
_cell.angle_gamma   90.00
#
_symmetry.space_group_name_H-M   'P 1'
#
loop_
_entity.id
_entity.type
_entity.pdbx_description
1 polymer ?
#
loop_
_entity_poly.entity_id
_entity_poly.type
_entity_poly.pdbx_seq_one_letter_code
_entity_poly.pdbx_strand_id
1 'polypeptide(L)'
;MHRLIFLLTFSTLGADAGVLPLHGSSELVYPQLLEERAANGELKLHITDDLVLTLRKSSVAAPLLRLITTENGKEVTNFLDGKAIESTIYHDVTKMASVSITQAGSGIEVEGLISPEKRIEPAREQARLATGLIPHVIYAIDSGGVHDSVIYNHKMSAPDPVTARSISGTETVPKKVTVEIFVISDTHHSQFFHNKTKLTVYVCLIINVANIRLSETSDPTIQLLFTGIEVSKNEPYLNDKGYMLNAETTIQALGRYAFHVKQRLGYPDTLYLFTGRDAYGQRWGRSDRGLRGLGYDNGLCSDWFVALGEDVPGTFSGADTFAHEVAHLLGASHDGQPPDPRYPGRPGAEHCPFHYGYLMGNAKRSRFGHHYSQCGLQQMRLRGSACWRVTATKTYNVTKKYPGMVLTMEAYCQRKFAAKKDVTASEYFKAQCSVR
;
A
#
# COMPACT_ATOMS: atom_id res chain seq x y z
N MET A 1 -57.19 20.34 45.83
CA MET A 1 -55.74 20.06 45.95
C MET A 1 -55.20 19.80 44.55
N HIS A 2 -54.14 20.52 44.17
CA HIS A 2 -53.68 20.70 42.79
C HIS A 2 -53.27 19.37 42.12
N ARG A 3 -53.91 19.04 40.97
CA ARG A 3 -53.41 18.01 40.05
C ARG A 3 -52.55 18.70 38.99
N LEU A 4 -51.23 18.54 39.12
CA LEU A 4 -50.25 19.00 38.17
C LEU A 4 -50.25 18.06 36.94
N ILE A 5 -50.42 18.65 35.76
CA ILE A 5 -50.30 18.02 34.46
C ILE A 5 -48.80 17.89 34.15
N PHE A 6 -48.30 16.67 33.95
CA PHE A 6 -47.01 16.45 33.29
C PHE A 6 -47.28 16.06 31.83
N LEU A 7 -46.97 16.97 30.91
CA LEU A 7 -46.82 16.68 29.49
C LEU A 7 -45.56 15.83 29.31
N LEU A 8 -45.71 14.59 28.87
CA LEU A 8 -44.63 13.82 28.26
C LEU A 8 -44.68 14.08 26.76
N THR A 9 -43.77 14.93 26.30
CA THR A 9 -43.47 15.15 24.89
C THR A 9 -42.84 13.89 24.31
N PHE A 10 -43.51 13.25 23.34
CA PHE A 10 -42.88 12.23 22.50
C PHE A 10 -41.92 12.92 21.52
N SER A 11 -40.64 12.96 21.86
CA SER A 11 -39.58 13.19 20.88
C SER A 11 -39.29 11.85 20.18
N THR A 12 -39.82 11.69 18.97
CA THR A 12 -39.40 10.64 18.04
C THR A 12 -37.97 10.92 17.58
N LEU A 13 -36.98 10.47 18.36
CA LEU A 13 -35.65 10.22 17.80
C LEU A 13 -35.75 8.94 16.97
N GLY A 14 -35.82 9.12 15.65
CA GLY A 14 -35.48 8.05 14.72
C GLY A 14 -34.02 7.69 14.92
N ALA A 15 -33.76 6.63 15.67
CA ALA A 15 -32.51 5.93 15.59
C ALA A 15 -32.52 5.16 14.26
N ASP A 16 -31.83 5.70 13.26
CA ASP A 16 -31.34 4.88 12.15
C ASP A 16 -30.42 3.83 12.78
N ALA A 17 -31.00 2.66 13.04
CA ALA A 17 -30.26 1.45 13.33
C ALA A 17 -29.44 1.14 12.08
N GLY A 18 -28.18 1.59 12.09
CA GLY A 18 -27.16 1.07 11.19
C GLY A 18 -27.19 -0.44 11.33
N VAL A 19 -27.65 -1.11 10.28
CA VAL A 19 -27.58 -2.56 10.15
C VAL A 19 -26.09 -2.89 10.19
N LEU A 20 -25.61 -3.36 11.35
CA LEU A 20 -24.34 -4.04 11.45
C LEU A 20 -24.38 -5.19 10.45
N PRO A 21 -23.38 -5.33 9.56
CA PRO A 21 -23.36 -6.44 8.62
C PRO A 21 -23.49 -7.75 9.40
N LEU A 22 -24.39 -8.61 8.91
CA LEU A 22 -24.64 -9.95 9.39
C LEU A 22 -23.29 -10.67 9.60
N HIS A 23 -23.12 -11.31 10.77
CA HIS A 23 -21.89 -11.95 11.24
C HIS A 23 -21.03 -12.52 10.11
N GLY A 24 -19.97 -11.81 9.72
CA GLY A 24 -18.83 -12.45 9.07
C GLY A 24 -18.29 -13.47 10.08
N SER A 25 -18.29 -14.75 9.72
CA SER A 25 -17.80 -15.82 10.59
C SER A 25 -16.39 -15.46 11.06
N SER A 26 -16.25 -15.13 12.34
CA SER A 26 -14.96 -14.96 12.98
C SER A 26 -14.56 -16.26 13.64
N GLU A 27 -13.31 -16.68 13.42
CA GLU A 27 -12.79 -17.94 13.95
C GLU A 27 -11.63 -17.65 14.90
N LEU A 28 -11.73 -18.13 16.15
CA LEU A 28 -10.65 -18.01 17.13
C LEU A 28 -9.62 -19.12 16.89
N VAL A 29 -8.37 -18.74 16.72
CA VAL A 29 -7.26 -19.65 16.37
C VAL A 29 -6.00 -19.37 17.19
N TYR A 30 -5.07 -20.31 17.19
CA TYR A 30 -3.81 -20.24 17.95
C TYR A 30 -2.62 -20.55 17.04
N PRO A 31 -2.17 -19.57 16.24
CA PRO A 31 -1.15 -19.78 15.24
C PRO A 31 0.20 -20.13 15.89
N GLN A 32 0.91 -21.06 15.27
CA GLN A 32 2.18 -21.60 15.75
C GLN A 32 3.15 -21.75 14.60
N LEU A 33 4.39 -21.30 14.81
CA LEU A 33 5.50 -21.67 13.94
C LEU A 33 5.87 -23.12 14.23
N LEU A 34 5.77 -23.97 13.22
CA LEU A 34 6.25 -25.34 13.33
C LEU A 34 7.77 -25.32 13.18
N GLU A 35 8.49 -25.87 14.17
CA GLU A 35 9.94 -26.05 14.07
C GLU A 35 10.25 -27.11 13.00
N GLU A 36 10.81 -26.71 11.84
CA GLU A 36 11.94 -27.43 11.26
C GLU A 36 12.65 -26.73 10.11
N ARG A 37 13.93 -27.09 10.00
CA ARG A 37 14.96 -26.64 9.05
C ARG A 37 14.62 -27.02 7.61
N ALA A 38 13.71 -26.28 6.97
CA ALA A 38 13.67 -26.33 5.52
C ALA A 38 15.02 -25.79 5.00
N ALA A 39 15.71 -26.57 4.15
CA ALA A 39 17.05 -26.23 3.64
C ALA A 39 17.09 -24.90 2.86
N ASN A 40 15.92 -24.40 2.45
CA ASN A 40 15.68 -23.16 1.73
C ASN A 40 15.28 -21.96 2.63
N GLY A 41 15.19 -22.15 3.95
CA GLY A 41 14.80 -21.09 4.90
C GLY A 41 13.29 -20.80 4.96
N GLU A 42 12.44 -21.67 4.43
CA GLU A 42 10.97 -21.56 4.58
C GLU A 42 10.52 -21.85 6.01
N LEU A 43 9.51 -21.09 6.47
CA LEU A 43 8.84 -21.31 7.76
C LEU A 43 7.45 -21.88 7.52
N LYS A 44 7.01 -22.81 8.36
CA LYS A 44 5.61 -23.27 8.33
C LYS A 44 4.84 -22.61 9.47
N LEU A 45 3.79 -21.89 9.13
CA LEU A 45 2.86 -21.31 10.09
C LEU A 45 1.58 -22.14 10.08
N HIS A 46 1.38 -22.91 11.15
CA HIS A 46 0.14 -23.64 11.38
C HIS A 46 -0.88 -22.68 11.99
N ILE A 47 -2.03 -22.50 11.35
CA ILE A 47 -3.13 -21.65 11.84
C ILE A 47 -4.29 -22.53 12.30
N THR A 48 -4.73 -23.45 11.44
CA THR A 48 -5.73 -24.49 11.72
C THR A 48 -5.31 -25.79 11.00
N ASP A 49 -6.00 -26.90 11.28
CA ASP A 49 -5.73 -28.19 10.63
C ASP A 49 -5.82 -28.11 9.09
N ASP A 50 -6.71 -27.25 8.57
CA ASP A 50 -6.92 -27.03 7.14
C ASP A 50 -6.11 -25.85 6.56
N LEU A 51 -5.44 -25.06 7.42
CA LEU A 51 -4.71 -23.86 7.02
C LEU A 51 -3.30 -23.82 7.62
N VAL A 52 -2.34 -24.25 6.79
CA VAL A 52 -0.91 -24.07 7.01
C VAL A 52 -0.33 -23.21 5.89
N LEU A 53 0.41 -22.17 6.25
CA LEU A 53 1.14 -21.32 5.32
C LEU A 53 2.60 -21.76 5.21
N THR A 54 3.13 -21.80 3.99
CA THR A 54 4.55 -21.99 3.69
C THR A 54 5.18 -20.64 3.39
N LEU A 55 5.86 -20.09 4.39
CA LEU A 55 6.27 -18.70 4.44
C LEU A 55 7.71 -18.50 3.96
N ARG A 56 7.89 -17.53 3.08
CA ARG A 56 9.19 -16.99 2.65
C ARG A 56 9.32 -15.55 3.08
N LYS A 57 10.54 -15.09 3.37
CA LYS A 57 10.83 -13.67 3.61
C LYS A 57 10.45 -12.84 2.38
N SER A 58 9.79 -11.72 2.62
CA SER A 58 9.40 -10.79 1.56
C SER A 58 10.44 -9.69 1.37
N SER A 59 10.54 -9.19 0.14
CA SER A 59 11.24 -7.94 -0.16
C SER A 59 10.25 -7.03 -0.88
N VAL A 60 9.95 -5.90 -0.27
CA VAL A 60 8.88 -4.97 -0.66
C VAL A 60 9.21 -3.52 -0.33
N ALA A 61 10.09 -3.24 0.62
CA ALA A 61 10.40 -1.89 1.09
C ALA A 61 11.80 -1.44 0.67
N ALA A 62 11.92 -0.17 0.30
CA ALA A 62 13.22 0.47 0.11
C ALA A 62 14.00 0.50 1.43
N PRO A 63 15.36 0.43 1.40
CA PRO A 63 16.17 0.42 2.62
C PRO A 63 15.88 1.58 3.58
N LEU A 64 15.54 2.75 3.02
CA LEU A 64 15.06 3.91 3.76
C LEU A 64 13.69 4.31 3.23
N LEU A 65 12.65 4.01 3.98
CA LEU A 65 11.29 4.43 3.68
C LEU A 65 11.11 5.87 4.13
N ARG A 66 10.73 6.74 3.20
CA ARG A 66 10.39 8.13 3.51
C ARG A 66 9.06 8.18 4.25
N LEU A 67 9.01 8.82 5.41
CA LEU A 67 7.79 9.06 6.17
C LEU A 67 7.54 10.56 6.25
N ILE A 68 6.54 11.05 5.53
CA ILE A 68 6.12 12.46 5.58
C ILE A 68 4.90 12.59 6.50
N THR A 69 4.99 13.49 7.47
CA THR A 69 3.93 13.74 8.45
C THR A 69 3.82 15.24 8.70
N THR A 70 2.81 15.66 9.46
CA THR A 70 2.67 17.04 9.93
C THR A 70 2.70 17.10 11.45
N GLU A 71 3.75 17.71 12.01
CA GLU A 71 3.98 17.91 13.44
C GLU A 71 3.89 19.40 13.76
N ASN A 72 3.04 19.80 14.72
CA ASN A 72 2.85 21.20 15.12
C ASN A 72 2.57 22.16 13.93
N GLY A 73 1.77 21.69 12.96
CA GLY A 73 1.41 22.45 11.76
C GLY A 73 2.52 22.56 10.71
N LYS A 74 3.68 21.93 10.92
CA LYS A 74 4.80 21.91 9.97
C LYS A 74 4.97 20.50 9.41
N GLU A 75 5.26 20.44 8.11
CA GLU A 75 5.64 19.17 7.49
C GLU A 75 7.00 18.71 8.02
N VAL A 76 7.08 17.43 8.39
CA VAL A 76 8.29 16.76 8.85
C VAL A 76 8.50 15.51 8.01
N THR A 77 9.72 15.38 7.46
CA THR A 77 10.16 14.20 6.73
C THR A 77 11.13 13.40 7.60
N ASN A 78 10.69 12.22 8.01
CA ASN A 78 11.47 11.21 8.71
C ASN A 78 11.80 10.04 7.77
N PHE A 79 12.65 9.12 8.23
CA PHE A 79 12.94 7.88 7.52
C PHE A 79 12.76 6.69 8.45
N LEU A 80 12.05 5.68 7.97
CA LEU A 80 11.94 4.37 8.62
C LEU A 80 12.98 3.43 8.02
N ASP A 81 13.54 2.56 8.86
CA ASP A 81 14.40 1.48 8.40
C ASP A 81 13.54 0.42 7.69
N GLY A 82 13.65 0.37 6.36
CA GLY A 82 12.89 -0.58 5.56
C GLY A 82 13.28 -2.03 5.83
N LYS A 83 14.56 -2.30 6.13
CA LYS A 83 15.01 -3.65 6.48
C LYS A 83 14.40 -4.12 7.79
N ALA A 84 14.27 -3.23 8.77
CA ALA A 84 13.60 -3.54 10.02
C ALA A 84 12.12 -3.89 9.79
N ILE A 85 11.43 -3.16 8.91
CA ILE A 85 10.04 -3.46 8.53
C ILE A 85 9.93 -4.81 7.80
N GLU A 86 10.71 -5.02 6.74
CA GLU A 86 10.74 -6.26 5.96
C GLU A 86 11.11 -7.48 6.80
N SER A 87 11.92 -7.30 7.84
CA SER A 87 12.34 -8.40 8.72
C SER A 87 11.17 -9.13 9.37
N THR A 88 9.99 -8.50 9.44
CA THR A 88 8.78 -9.12 9.99
C THR A 88 7.84 -9.68 8.93
N ILE A 89 8.06 -9.39 7.64
CA ILE A 89 7.08 -9.66 6.57
C ILE A 89 7.42 -10.96 5.83
N TYR A 90 6.41 -11.82 5.72
CA TYR A 90 6.49 -13.10 5.04
C TYR A 90 5.33 -13.27 4.06
N HIS A 91 5.50 -14.11 3.06
CA HIS A 91 4.45 -14.45 2.10
C HIS A 91 4.40 -15.93 1.77
N ASP A 92 3.22 -16.37 1.34
CA ASP A 92 2.99 -17.66 0.69
C ASP A 92 2.37 -17.38 -0.68
N VAL A 93 3.09 -17.71 -1.75
CA VAL A 93 2.65 -17.47 -3.14
C VAL A 93 1.41 -18.28 -3.48
N THR A 94 1.36 -19.55 -3.03
CA THR A 94 0.27 -20.47 -3.36
C THR A 94 -1.04 -20.07 -2.68
N LYS A 95 -0.96 -19.57 -1.45
CA LYS A 95 -2.12 -19.08 -0.70
C LYS A 95 -2.41 -17.59 -0.92
N MET A 96 -1.57 -16.89 -1.69
CA MET A 96 -1.55 -15.42 -1.82
C MET A 96 -1.60 -14.71 -0.46
N ALA A 97 -0.86 -15.26 0.50
CA ALA A 97 -0.81 -14.72 1.85
C ALA A 97 0.36 -13.74 1.97
N SER A 98 0.17 -12.71 2.79
CA SER A 98 1.19 -11.75 3.19
C SER A 98 0.93 -11.36 4.64
N VAL A 99 1.83 -11.76 5.53
CA VAL A 99 1.68 -11.60 6.98
C VAL A 99 2.92 -10.98 7.61
N SER A 100 2.71 -10.16 8.63
CA SER A 100 3.74 -9.74 9.57
C SER A 100 3.75 -10.71 10.75
N ILE A 101 4.92 -11.19 11.15
CA ILE A 101 5.12 -12.06 12.32
C ILE A 101 6.10 -11.39 13.26
N THR A 102 5.69 -11.19 14.51
CA THR A 102 6.52 -10.62 15.58
C THR A 102 6.50 -11.50 16.83
N GLN A 103 7.65 -11.61 17.50
CA GLN A 103 7.75 -12.34 18.77
C GLN A 103 7.14 -11.52 19.91
N ALA A 104 6.30 -12.14 20.74
CA ALA A 104 5.64 -11.52 21.88
C ALA A 104 5.71 -12.42 23.12
N GLY A 105 6.84 -12.34 23.85
CA GLY A 105 7.14 -13.28 24.93
C GLY A 105 7.47 -14.66 24.38
N SER A 106 6.82 -15.71 24.87
CA SER A 106 6.96 -17.08 24.34
C SER A 106 6.09 -17.36 23.11
N GLY A 107 5.12 -16.50 22.80
CA GLY A 107 4.24 -16.64 21.64
C GLY A 107 4.63 -15.75 20.47
N ILE A 108 3.87 -15.87 19.38
CA ILE A 108 3.98 -15.05 18.18
C ILE A 108 2.69 -14.25 17.97
N GLU A 109 2.82 -13.04 17.46
CA GLU A 109 1.72 -12.26 16.90
C GLU A 109 1.81 -12.32 15.38
N VAL A 110 0.69 -12.63 14.74
CA VAL A 110 0.53 -12.71 13.29
C VAL A 110 -0.55 -11.72 12.88
N GLU A 111 -0.24 -10.83 11.95
CA GLU A 111 -1.16 -9.81 11.43
C GLU A 111 -1.02 -9.75 9.91
N GLY A 112 -2.13 -9.84 9.16
CA GLY A 112 -2.08 -9.72 7.70
C GLY A 112 -3.11 -10.55 6.94
N LEU A 113 -2.91 -10.69 5.64
CA LEU A 113 -3.74 -11.51 4.76
C LEU A 113 -3.23 -12.95 4.77
N ILE A 114 -4.09 -13.91 5.13
CA ILE A 114 -3.77 -15.35 5.10
C ILE A 114 -4.31 -16.03 3.82
N SER A 115 -5.16 -15.31 3.10
CA SER A 115 -5.62 -15.58 1.74
C SER A 115 -6.21 -14.29 1.17
N PRO A 116 -6.59 -14.21 -0.12
CA PRO A 116 -7.21 -13.01 -0.66
C PRO A 116 -8.53 -12.60 0.03
N GLU A 117 -9.21 -13.57 0.66
CA GLU A 117 -10.54 -13.39 1.25
C GLU A 117 -10.52 -13.41 2.78
N LYS A 118 -9.35 -13.67 3.40
CA LYS A 118 -9.24 -13.81 4.86
C LYS A 118 -8.02 -13.09 5.41
N ARG A 119 -8.22 -12.42 6.55
CA ARG A 119 -7.16 -11.80 7.34
C ARG A 119 -7.10 -12.41 8.73
N ILE A 120 -5.95 -12.27 9.39
CA ILE A 120 -5.72 -12.67 10.78
C ILE A 120 -5.20 -11.49 11.58
N GLU A 121 -5.61 -11.38 12.85
CA GLU A 121 -5.06 -10.43 13.80
C GLU A 121 -5.09 -10.97 15.24
N PRO A 122 -4.22 -10.47 16.15
CA PRO A 122 -4.25 -10.87 17.55
C PRO A 122 -5.57 -10.52 18.25
N ALA A 123 -6.12 -11.46 19.01
CA ALA A 123 -7.34 -11.29 19.80
C ALA A 123 -7.00 -10.62 21.16
N ARG A 124 -6.91 -9.28 21.16
CA ARG A 124 -6.34 -8.51 22.29
C ARG A 124 -7.18 -8.54 23.58
N GLU A 125 -8.46 -8.87 23.48
CA GLU A 125 -9.39 -8.93 24.64
C GLU A 125 -9.42 -10.32 25.29
N GLN A 126 -8.72 -11.29 24.71
CA GLN A 126 -8.75 -12.69 25.09
C GLN A 126 -7.48 -13.03 25.87
N ALA A 127 -7.65 -13.76 26.97
CA ALA A 127 -6.52 -14.19 27.80
C ALA A 127 -5.61 -15.14 27.01
N ARG A 128 -4.29 -14.97 27.17
CA ARG A 128 -3.29 -15.90 26.64
C ARG A 128 -3.48 -17.28 27.27
N LEU A 129 -3.22 -18.33 26.50
CA LEU A 129 -3.21 -19.68 27.06
C LEU A 129 -2.02 -19.84 28.01
N ALA A 130 -2.15 -20.73 29.01
CA ALA A 130 -1.06 -21.09 29.91
C ALA A 130 0.17 -21.64 29.16
N THR A 131 -0.02 -22.18 27.95
CA THR A 131 1.03 -22.63 27.03
C THR A 131 1.85 -21.51 26.40
N GLY A 132 1.46 -20.24 26.59
CA GLY A 132 2.13 -19.07 25.99
C GLY A 132 1.64 -18.72 24.59
N LEU A 133 0.72 -19.50 24.02
CA LEU A 133 0.10 -19.20 22.73
C LEU A 133 -0.80 -17.97 22.82
N ILE A 134 -0.68 -17.11 21.80
CA ILE A 134 -1.45 -15.87 21.70
C ILE A 134 -2.70 -16.16 20.85
N PRO A 135 -3.91 -15.89 21.38
CA PRO A 135 -5.14 -16.05 20.61
C PRO A 135 -5.19 -15.05 19.45
N HIS A 136 -5.70 -15.50 18.31
CA HIS A 136 -5.92 -14.70 17.11
C HIS A 136 -7.34 -14.91 16.59
N VAL A 137 -7.83 -13.96 15.81
CA VAL A 137 -9.11 -14.09 15.12
C VAL A 137 -8.90 -14.01 13.62
N ILE A 138 -9.51 -14.92 12.89
CA ILE A 138 -9.63 -14.87 11.43
C ILE A 138 -10.93 -14.15 11.07
N TYR A 139 -10.83 -13.19 10.16
CA TYR A 139 -11.97 -12.48 9.59
C TYR A 139 -12.01 -12.66 8.08
N ALA A 140 -13.22 -12.72 7.53
CA ALA A 140 -13.42 -12.49 6.11
C ALA A 140 -13.04 -11.03 5.76
N ILE A 141 -12.42 -10.84 4.60
CA ILE A 141 -12.15 -9.53 4.04
C ILE A 141 -13.36 -9.13 3.20
N ASP A 142 -14.05 -8.07 3.61
CA ASP A 142 -15.10 -7.48 2.80
C ASP A 142 -14.45 -6.54 1.78
N SER A 143 -14.28 -7.02 0.55
CA SER A 143 -13.77 -6.19 -0.54
C SER A 143 -14.84 -5.28 -1.16
N GLY A 144 -16.11 -5.31 -0.68
CA GLY A 144 -17.22 -4.48 -1.15
C GLY A 144 -17.98 -5.03 -2.37
N GLY A 145 -18.62 -4.16 -3.17
CA GLY A 145 -19.34 -4.50 -4.41
C GLY A 145 -18.44 -4.77 -5.63
N VAL A 146 -19.00 -5.26 -6.75
CA VAL A 146 -18.24 -5.62 -7.98
C VAL A 146 -17.47 -4.41 -8.53
N HIS A 147 -16.18 -4.58 -8.87
CA HIS A 147 -15.47 -3.68 -9.80
C HIS A 147 -16.09 -3.87 -11.18
N ASP A 148 -17.19 -3.16 -11.42
CA ASP A 148 -17.98 -3.38 -12.61
C ASP A 148 -17.24 -2.82 -13.84
N SER A 149 -17.43 -3.44 -15.01
CA SER A 149 -16.87 -3.05 -16.34
C SER A 149 -17.26 -1.65 -16.82
N VAL A 150 -17.80 -0.85 -15.92
CA VAL A 150 -18.70 0.22 -16.25
C VAL A 150 -17.88 1.41 -16.67
N ILE A 151 -18.15 1.83 -17.89
CA ILE A 151 -17.59 3.04 -18.47
C ILE A 151 -18.16 4.22 -17.68
N TYR A 152 -17.40 4.65 -16.68
CA TYR A 152 -17.60 5.96 -16.06
C TYR A 152 -17.41 7.03 -17.14
N ASN A 153 -18.09 8.16 -16.98
CA ASN A 153 -18.16 9.19 -18.01
C ASN A 153 -16.77 9.70 -18.47
N HIS A 154 -15.75 9.55 -17.63
CA HIS A 154 -14.39 10.02 -17.89
C HIS A 154 -13.36 8.90 -17.70
N LYS A 155 -12.88 8.31 -18.82
CA LYS A 155 -11.69 7.44 -18.82
C LYS A 155 -10.44 8.28 -18.60
N MET A 156 -9.76 8.06 -17.48
CA MET A 156 -8.54 8.78 -17.12
C MET A 156 -7.35 8.09 -17.78
N SER A 157 -6.76 8.72 -18.80
CA SER A 157 -5.61 8.16 -19.49
C SER A 157 -4.54 9.23 -19.63
N ALA A 158 -3.28 8.85 -19.38
CA ALA A 158 -2.17 9.78 -19.44
C ALA A 158 -2.02 10.35 -20.88
N PRO A 159 -2.03 11.67 -21.08
CA PRO A 159 -2.04 12.30 -22.40
C PRO A 159 -0.78 12.02 -23.23
N ASP A 160 0.33 11.65 -22.61
CA ASP A 160 1.58 11.42 -23.32
C ASP A 160 1.54 10.08 -24.07
N PRO A 161 1.64 10.09 -25.41
CA PRO A 161 1.97 8.86 -26.10
C PRO A 161 3.36 8.48 -25.60
N VAL A 162 3.47 7.33 -24.93
CA VAL A 162 4.75 6.63 -24.84
C VAL A 162 5.21 6.46 -26.28
N THR A 163 6.07 7.36 -26.75
CA THR A 163 6.49 7.35 -28.15
C THR A 163 7.04 5.97 -28.44
N ALA A 164 6.65 5.37 -29.56
CA ALA A 164 7.18 4.10 -30.04
C ALA A 164 8.73 4.07 -30.14
N ARG A 165 9.41 5.21 -29.92
CA ARG A 165 10.86 5.34 -29.77
C ARG A 165 11.41 4.76 -28.46
N SER A 166 10.59 4.49 -27.42
CA SER A 166 11.01 3.65 -26.28
C SER A 166 10.93 2.14 -26.58
N ILE A 167 10.37 1.79 -27.75
CA ILE A 167 10.37 0.46 -28.38
C ILE A 167 11.43 0.43 -29.51
N SER A 168 12.46 1.27 -29.43
CA SER A 168 13.65 1.11 -30.26
C SER A 168 14.39 -0.14 -29.77
N GLY A 169 14.26 -1.24 -30.52
CA GLY A 169 14.67 -2.61 -30.18
C GLY A 169 16.17 -2.86 -30.04
N THR A 170 16.87 -2.07 -29.23
CA THR A 170 18.30 -2.23 -28.94
C THR A 170 18.64 -2.27 -27.46
N GLU A 171 17.73 -1.89 -26.56
CA GLU A 171 17.97 -1.99 -25.12
C GLU A 171 17.42 -3.31 -24.56
N THR A 172 18.31 -4.11 -23.96
CA THR A 172 17.96 -5.36 -23.30
C THR A 172 17.05 -5.08 -22.10
N VAL A 173 15.78 -5.48 -22.19
CA VAL A 173 14.84 -5.45 -21.08
C VAL A 173 15.38 -6.37 -19.96
N PRO A 174 15.61 -5.88 -18.73
CA PRO A 174 16.07 -6.73 -17.64
C PRO A 174 15.07 -7.85 -17.37
N LYS A 175 15.52 -9.02 -16.90
CA LYS A 175 14.59 -10.12 -16.52
C LYS A 175 13.59 -9.74 -15.43
N LYS A 176 13.96 -8.76 -14.59
CA LYS A 176 13.13 -8.22 -13.52
C LYS A 176 13.20 -6.71 -13.52
N VAL A 177 12.06 -6.07 -13.44
CA VAL A 177 11.92 -4.60 -13.34
C VAL A 177 11.31 -4.24 -12.00
N THR A 178 11.79 -3.15 -11.43
CA THR A 178 11.30 -2.64 -10.15
C THR A 178 10.62 -1.30 -10.37
N VAL A 179 9.43 -1.13 -9.81
CA VAL A 179 8.60 0.07 -9.94
C VAL A 179 8.44 0.71 -8.56
N GLU A 180 8.91 1.94 -8.43
CA GLU A 180 8.94 2.68 -7.18
C GLU A 180 7.55 3.26 -6.88
N ILE A 181 6.93 2.82 -5.78
CA ILE A 181 5.62 3.32 -5.36
C ILE A 181 5.73 4.12 -4.06
N PHE A 182 5.18 5.32 -4.09
CA PHE A 182 4.95 6.14 -2.92
C PHE A 182 3.46 6.14 -2.59
N VAL A 183 3.13 6.17 -1.30
CA VAL A 183 1.75 6.11 -0.84
C VAL A 183 1.36 7.39 -0.11
N ILE A 184 0.16 7.87 -0.33
CA ILE A 184 -0.51 8.83 0.54
C ILE A 184 -1.60 8.07 1.27
N SER A 185 -1.65 8.24 2.59
CA SER A 185 -2.75 7.77 3.43
C SER A 185 -3.52 8.98 3.92
N ASP A 186 -4.77 9.09 3.48
CA ASP A 186 -5.62 10.22 3.83
C ASP A 186 -5.99 10.26 5.33
N THR A 187 -6.64 11.35 5.75
CA THR A 187 -7.07 11.56 7.13
C THR A 187 -8.02 10.48 7.62
N HIS A 188 -8.92 9.98 6.77
CA HIS A 188 -9.90 8.95 7.12
C HIS A 188 -9.31 7.55 7.18
N HIS A 189 -8.30 7.26 6.36
CA HIS A 189 -7.55 6.01 6.38
C HIS A 189 -6.57 5.98 7.55
N SER A 190 -5.82 7.07 7.76
CA SER A 190 -4.73 7.11 8.74
C SER A 190 -5.17 7.25 10.19
N GLN A 191 -6.38 7.75 10.47
CA GLN A 191 -6.89 7.95 11.83
C GLN A 191 -7.05 6.63 12.61
N PHE A 192 -7.30 5.52 11.91
CA PHE A 192 -7.39 4.20 12.52
C PHE A 192 -6.04 3.76 13.13
N PHE A 193 -4.93 4.20 12.53
CA PHE A 193 -3.59 3.79 12.95
C PHE A 193 -2.99 4.78 13.96
N HIS A 194 -2.99 4.36 15.23
CA HIS A 194 -2.32 5.09 16.31
C HIS A 194 -0.80 5.20 16.11
N ASN A 195 -0.18 4.23 15.44
CA ASN A 195 1.24 4.17 15.17
C ASN A 195 1.51 4.22 13.66
N LYS A 196 2.36 5.15 13.22
CA LYS A 196 2.66 5.31 11.79
C LYS A 196 3.50 4.15 11.24
N THR A 197 4.32 3.50 12.05
CA THR A 197 4.99 2.25 11.67
C THR A 197 3.99 1.11 11.44
N LYS A 198 2.91 1.03 12.23
CA LYS A 198 1.84 0.03 11.99
C LYS A 198 1.12 0.28 10.66
N LEU A 199 0.80 1.54 10.35
CA LEU A 199 0.27 1.92 9.03
C LEU A 199 1.26 1.57 7.90
N THR A 200 2.56 1.83 8.09
CA THR A 200 3.59 1.47 7.10
C THR A 200 3.65 -0.04 6.87
N VAL A 201 3.64 -0.85 7.93
CA VAL A 201 3.60 -2.33 7.81
C VAL A 201 2.32 -2.78 7.10
N TYR A 202 1.16 -2.23 7.46
CA TYR A 202 -0.12 -2.53 6.81
C TYR A 202 -0.08 -2.29 5.30
N VAL A 203 0.43 -1.13 4.88
CA VAL A 203 0.62 -0.80 3.46
C VAL A 203 1.64 -1.72 2.79
N CYS A 204 2.75 -2.07 3.47
CA CYS A 204 3.70 -3.06 2.94
C CYS A 204 3.03 -4.41 2.66
N LEU A 205 2.12 -4.87 3.53
CA LEU A 205 1.43 -6.14 3.34
C LEU A 205 0.54 -6.11 2.09
N ILE A 206 -0.19 -5.02 1.85
CA ILE A 206 -1.00 -4.82 0.64
C ILE A 206 -0.13 -4.80 -0.62
N ILE A 207 0.95 -4.02 -0.62
CA ILE A 207 1.89 -3.95 -1.75
C ILE A 207 2.51 -5.32 -2.02
N ASN A 208 2.81 -6.09 -0.97
CA ASN A 208 3.40 -7.41 -1.11
C ASN A 208 2.40 -8.42 -1.70
N VAL A 209 1.10 -8.34 -1.38
CA VAL A 209 0.07 -9.14 -2.08
C VAL A 209 -0.01 -8.77 -3.56
N ALA A 210 0.06 -7.49 -3.90
CA ALA A 210 0.14 -7.08 -5.31
C ALA A 210 1.40 -7.63 -6.00
N ASN A 211 2.54 -7.67 -5.31
CA ASN A 211 3.77 -8.30 -5.81
C ASN A 211 3.62 -9.80 -6.05
N ILE A 212 2.88 -10.54 -5.22
CA ILE A 212 2.58 -11.96 -5.46
C ILE A 212 1.83 -12.10 -6.80
N ARG A 213 0.83 -11.25 -7.07
CA ARG A 213 0.08 -11.26 -8.34
C ARG A 213 0.94 -10.86 -9.53
N LEU A 214 1.76 -9.83 -9.37
CA LEU A 214 2.68 -9.36 -10.40
C LEU A 214 3.80 -10.37 -10.67
N SER A 215 4.08 -11.31 -9.78
CA SER A 215 5.07 -12.37 -10.02
C SER A 215 4.72 -13.30 -11.19
N GLU A 216 3.45 -13.28 -11.65
CA GLU A 216 3.00 -13.97 -12.86
C GLU A 216 3.46 -13.30 -14.16
N THR A 217 3.98 -12.07 -14.09
CA THR A 217 4.60 -11.42 -15.24
C THR A 217 5.96 -12.04 -15.56
N SER A 218 6.27 -12.12 -16.85
CA SER A 218 7.52 -12.68 -17.36
C SER A 218 8.06 -11.80 -18.49
N ASP A 219 9.38 -11.65 -18.54
CA ASP A 219 10.11 -10.88 -19.55
C ASP A 219 9.54 -9.46 -19.78
N PRO A 220 9.56 -8.59 -18.75
CA PRO A 220 10.14 -8.78 -17.42
C PRO A 220 9.13 -9.22 -16.36
N THR A 221 9.63 -9.81 -15.26
CA THR A 221 8.86 -9.86 -14.01
C THR A 221 8.85 -8.50 -13.33
N ILE A 222 7.68 -8.02 -12.95
CA ILE A 222 7.47 -6.71 -12.31
C ILE A 222 7.44 -6.88 -10.78
N GLN A 223 8.12 -6.00 -10.06
CA GLN A 223 8.05 -5.90 -8.61
C GLN A 223 7.86 -4.43 -8.20
N LEU A 224 6.88 -4.16 -7.36
CA LEU A 224 6.71 -2.89 -6.68
C LEU A 224 7.70 -2.78 -5.52
N LEU A 225 8.36 -1.62 -5.42
CA LEU A 225 9.21 -1.24 -4.31
C LEU A 225 8.56 -0.06 -3.59
N PHE A 226 8.12 -0.28 -2.37
CA PHE A 226 7.58 0.77 -1.52
C PHE A 226 8.69 1.71 -1.09
N THR A 227 8.60 2.99 -1.45
CA THR A 227 9.66 3.99 -1.21
C THR A 227 9.33 4.96 -0.09
N GLY A 228 8.05 5.11 0.25
CA GLY A 228 7.64 5.95 1.35
C GLY A 228 6.14 6.18 1.43
N ILE A 229 5.74 6.78 2.53
CA ILE A 229 4.36 7.12 2.84
C ILE A 229 4.25 8.55 3.37
N GLU A 230 3.25 9.28 2.88
CA GLU A 230 2.77 10.51 3.48
C GLU A 230 1.49 10.22 4.27
N VAL A 231 1.50 10.59 5.54
CA VAL A 231 0.30 10.63 6.38
C VAL A 231 -0.24 12.04 6.29
N SER A 232 -1.19 12.26 5.39
CA SER A 232 -1.65 13.60 5.07
C SER A 232 -2.49 14.20 6.19
N LYS A 233 -2.38 15.51 6.34
CA LYS A 233 -3.29 16.35 7.13
C LYS A 233 -3.93 17.43 6.28
N ASN A 234 -3.15 17.99 5.36
CA ASN A 234 -3.61 18.95 4.37
C ASN A 234 -3.78 18.21 3.04
N GLU A 235 -5.01 18.18 2.54
CA GLU A 235 -5.38 17.29 1.44
C GLU A 235 -5.94 18.10 0.26
N PRO A 236 -5.15 19.04 -0.32
CA PRO A 236 -5.63 20.00 -1.32
C PRO A 236 -6.05 19.35 -2.64
N TYR A 237 -5.71 18.07 -2.82
CA TYR A 237 -6.07 17.26 -3.97
C TYR A 237 -7.41 16.53 -3.81
N LEU A 238 -8.01 16.50 -2.61
CA LEU A 238 -9.31 15.88 -2.41
C LEU A 238 -10.44 16.81 -2.85
N ASN A 239 -11.44 16.22 -3.51
CA ASN A 239 -12.75 16.84 -3.69
C ASN A 239 -13.79 16.00 -2.96
N ASP A 240 -13.89 16.24 -1.65
CA ASP A 240 -14.74 15.49 -0.74
C ASP A 240 -15.92 16.32 -0.20
N LYS A 241 -16.95 15.61 0.26
CA LYS A 241 -18.08 16.18 1.00
C LYS A 241 -18.42 15.24 2.14
N GLY A 242 -17.87 15.52 3.33
CA GLY A 242 -17.97 14.61 4.47
C GLY A 242 -17.28 13.28 4.14
N TYR A 243 -17.95 12.16 4.37
CA TYR A 243 -17.37 10.83 4.10
C TYR A 243 -17.30 10.45 2.61
N MET A 244 -17.84 11.25 1.70
CA MET A 244 -17.86 10.94 0.27
C MET A 244 -16.69 11.62 -0.46
N LEU A 245 -16.04 10.91 -1.38
CA LEU A 245 -14.95 11.41 -2.22
C LEU A 245 -15.33 11.36 -3.71
N ASN A 246 -15.28 12.48 -4.43
CA ASN A 246 -15.45 12.45 -5.88
C ASN A 246 -14.16 11.97 -6.55
N ALA A 247 -14.10 10.73 -6.99
CA ALA A 247 -12.86 10.12 -7.48
C ALA A 247 -12.34 10.77 -8.78
N GLU A 248 -13.23 11.10 -9.72
CA GLU A 248 -12.86 11.65 -11.03
C GLU A 248 -12.19 13.02 -10.92
N THR A 249 -12.73 13.89 -10.07
CA THR A 249 -12.14 15.22 -9.84
C THR A 249 -10.93 15.15 -8.90
N THR A 250 -10.97 14.25 -7.91
CA THR A 250 -9.86 14.02 -6.99
C THR A 250 -8.62 13.51 -7.72
N ILE A 251 -8.74 12.50 -8.59
CA ILE A 251 -7.58 11.94 -9.29
C ILE A 251 -6.91 12.98 -10.20
N GLN A 252 -7.69 13.87 -10.83
CA GLN A 252 -7.14 14.97 -11.63
C GLN A 252 -6.41 16.00 -10.78
N ALA A 253 -6.95 16.37 -9.62
CA ALA A 253 -6.28 17.28 -8.70
C ALA A 253 -5.02 16.62 -8.08
N LEU A 254 -5.10 15.32 -7.76
CA LEU A 254 -3.99 14.50 -7.28
C LEU A 254 -2.87 14.41 -8.30
N GLY A 255 -3.17 14.22 -9.59
CA GLY A 255 -2.16 14.18 -10.65
C GLY A 255 -1.38 15.50 -10.76
N ARG A 256 -2.09 16.64 -10.77
CA ARG A 256 -1.46 17.97 -10.78
C ARG A 256 -0.62 18.20 -9.52
N TYR A 257 -1.16 17.85 -8.36
CA TYR A 257 -0.45 17.93 -7.09
C TYR A 257 0.83 17.09 -7.12
N ALA A 258 0.73 15.82 -7.48
CA ALA A 258 1.82 14.85 -7.53
C ALA A 258 2.95 15.29 -8.46
N PHE A 259 2.62 15.86 -9.62
CA PHE A 259 3.59 16.44 -10.54
C PHE A 259 4.42 17.54 -9.86
N HIS A 260 3.77 18.46 -9.16
CA HIS A 260 4.46 19.56 -8.46
C HIS A 260 5.29 19.11 -7.25
N VAL A 261 4.85 18.06 -6.55
CA VAL A 261 5.55 17.57 -5.35
C VAL A 261 6.50 16.40 -5.62
N LYS A 262 6.70 15.98 -6.87
CA LYS A 262 7.45 14.76 -7.21
C LYS A 262 8.84 14.69 -6.57
N GLN A 263 9.56 15.82 -6.54
CA GLN A 263 10.86 15.92 -5.85
C GLN A 263 10.75 15.71 -4.33
N ARG A 264 9.73 16.30 -3.69
CA ARG A 264 9.46 16.18 -2.23
C ARG A 264 9.21 14.72 -1.84
N LEU A 265 8.54 13.96 -2.71
CA LEU A 265 8.25 12.54 -2.52
C LEU A 265 9.48 11.64 -2.77
N GLY A 266 10.55 12.16 -3.39
CA GLY A 266 11.74 11.40 -3.75
C GLY A 266 11.70 10.77 -5.15
N TYR A 267 10.96 11.39 -6.07
CA TYR A 267 10.81 10.95 -7.47
C TYR A 267 10.30 9.50 -7.65
N PRO A 268 9.20 9.10 -6.99
CA PRO A 268 8.63 7.77 -7.23
C PRO A 268 8.12 7.62 -8.68
N ASP A 269 8.07 6.38 -9.15
CA ASP A 269 7.51 6.05 -10.47
C ASP A 269 5.99 6.10 -10.47
N THR A 270 5.37 5.80 -9.32
CA THR A 270 3.91 5.80 -9.09
C THR A 270 3.56 6.38 -7.73
N LEU A 271 2.39 7.01 -7.64
CA LEU A 271 1.80 7.53 -6.40
C LEU A 271 0.41 6.93 -6.21
N TYR A 272 0.15 6.33 -5.06
CA TYR A 272 -1.15 5.77 -4.73
C TYR A 272 -1.75 6.45 -3.51
N LEU A 273 -3.01 6.90 -3.60
CA LEU A 273 -3.78 7.44 -2.49
C LEU A 273 -4.71 6.36 -1.91
N PHE A 274 -4.43 5.92 -0.69
CA PHE A 274 -5.42 5.19 0.11
C PHE A 274 -6.34 6.18 0.81
N THR A 275 -7.64 5.97 0.67
CA THR A 275 -8.68 6.76 1.34
C THR A 275 -9.61 5.88 2.15
N GLY A 276 -9.96 6.34 3.35
CA GLY A 276 -11.01 5.73 4.18
C GLY A 276 -12.40 6.31 3.91
N ARG A 277 -12.56 7.05 2.80
CA ARG A 277 -13.81 7.68 2.36
C ARG A 277 -14.47 6.83 1.28
N ASP A 278 -15.77 7.01 1.11
CA ASP A 278 -16.56 6.37 0.05
C ASP A 278 -16.39 7.17 -1.25
N ALA A 279 -15.59 6.65 -2.16
CA ALA A 279 -15.42 7.12 -3.51
C ALA A 279 -16.72 6.98 -4.32
N TYR A 280 -16.93 7.94 -5.20
CA TYR A 280 -17.98 7.88 -6.21
C TYR A 280 -17.51 8.50 -7.52
N GLY A 281 -18.05 7.98 -8.62
CA GLY A 281 -17.86 8.49 -9.98
C GLY A 281 -19.16 9.04 -10.58
N GLN A 282 -19.10 9.52 -11.81
CA GLN A 282 -20.28 9.90 -12.57
C GLN A 282 -20.57 8.84 -13.64
N ARG A 283 -21.77 8.29 -13.61
CA ARG A 283 -22.28 7.32 -14.59
C ARG A 283 -23.59 7.80 -15.19
N TRP A 284 -23.62 7.97 -16.51
CA TRP A 284 -24.81 8.42 -17.24
C TRP A 284 -25.45 9.68 -16.63
N GLY A 285 -24.60 10.59 -16.13
CA GLY A 285 -25.04 11.82 -15.49
C GLY A 285 -25.54 11.67 -14.05
N ARG A 286 -25.41 10.49 -13.42
CA ARG A 286 -25.75 10.26 -12.00
C ARG A 286 -24.51 9.88 -11.19
N SER A 287 -24.51 10.20 -9.90
CA SER A 287 -23.48 9.74 -8.96
C SER A 287 -23.59 8.24 -8.75
N ASP A 288 -22.47 7.53 -8.85
CA ASP A 288 -22.37 6.10 -8.61
C ASP A 288 -21.33 5.78 -7.53
N ARG A 289 -21.79 5.16 -6.45
CA ARG A 289 -20.99 4.74 -5.28
C ARG A 289 -20.43 3.33 -5.43
N GLY A 290 -20.59 2.70 -6.59
CA GLY A 290 -19.95 1.42 -6.92
C GLY A 290 -18.45 1.55 -7.24
N LEU A 291 -17.97 2.77 -7.50
CA LEU A 291 -16.57 3.03 -7.80
C LEU A 291 -15.72 2.91 -6.52
N ARG A 292 -14.76 1.99 -6.51
CA ARG A 292 -13.86 1.76 -5.37
C ARG A 292 -12.46 2.31 -5.57
N GLY A 293 -12.05 2.54 -6.81
CA GLY A 293 -10.74 3.05 -7.16
C GLY A 293 -10.76 3.69 -8.53
N LEU A 294 -9.72 4.46 -8.81
CA LEU A 294 -9.49 5.04 -10.13
C LEU A 294 -7.99 5.26 -10.32
N GLY A 295 -7.45 4.70 -11.41
CA GLY A 295 -6.08 4.88 -11.85
C GLY A 295 -6.01 5.56 -13.22
N TYR A 296 -4.93 6.30 -13.46
CA TYR A 296 -4.61 6.72 -14.81
C TYR A 296 -4.11 5.53 -15.63
N ASP A 297 -4.79 5.22 -16.72
CA ASP A 297 -4.26 4.29 -17.70
C ASP A 297 -2.92 4.79 -18.19
N ASN A 298 -1.94 3.88 -18.24
CA ASN A 298 -0.62 4.18 -18.74
C ASN A 298 0.09 5.27 -17.92
N GLY A 299 -0.23 5.41 -16.62
CA GLY A 299 0.32 6.46 -15.77
C GLY A 299 1.83 6.35 -15.49
N LEU A 300 2.41 5.15 -15.49
CA LEU A 300 3.83 4.94 -15.19
C LEU A 300 4.74 5.79 -16.11
N CYS A 301 5.64 6.60 -15.52
CA CYS A 301 6.52 7.54 -16.23
C CYS A 301 5.85 8.66 -17.04
N SER A 302 4.58 8.93 -16.79
CA SER A 302 3.93 10.13 -17.27
C SER A 302 3.90 11.19 -16.17
N ASP A 303 3.40 12.38 -16.51
CA ASP A 303 3.07 13.40 -15.52
C ASP A 303 1.85 13.01 -14.66
N TRP A 304 1.10 11.98 -15.07
CA TRP A 304 -0.14 11.49 -14.45
C TRP A 304 0.04 10.10 -13.83
N PHE A 305 1.11 9.93 -13.06
CA PHE A 305 1.54 8.66 -12.45
C PHE A 305 0.76 8.28 -11.18
N VAL A 306 -0.55 8.60 -11.12
CA VAL A 306 -1.34 8.52 -9.90
C VAL A 306 -2.52 7.56 -10.00
N ALA A 307 -2.82 6.89 -8.88
CA ALA A 307 -4.05 6.13 -8.67
C ALA A 307 -4.59 6.41 -7.26
N LEU A 308 -5.87 6.14 -7.05
CA LEU A 308 -6.51 6.19 -5.74
C LEU A 308 -7.42 4.99 -5.56
N GLY A 309 -7.66 4.60 -4.32
CA GLY A 309 -8.68 3.62 -4.00
C GLY A 309 -9.06 3.59 -2.54
N GLU A 310 -10.29 3.16 -2.30
CA GLU A 310 -10.85 2.95 -0.99
C GLU A 310 -10.15 1.82 -0.27
N ASP A 311 -9.95 2.01 1.04
CA ASP A 311 -9.68 0.95 1.97
C ASP A 311 -10.34 1.27 3.32
N VAL A 312 -11.09 0.30 3.86
CA VAL A 312 -11.49 0.30 5.26
C VAL A 312 -10.25 -0.07 6.09
N PRO A 313 -9.64 0.90 6.79
CA PRO A 313 -8.32 0.71 7.37
C PRO A 313 -8.29 -0.43 8.40
N GLY A 314 -7.25 -1.27 8.33
CA GLY A 314 -7.08 -2.44 9.20
C GLY A 314 -7.75 -3.72 8.70
N THR A 315 -8.53 -3.65 7.62
CA THR A 315 -9.28 -4.81 7.10
C THR A 315 -8.71 -5.41 5.82
N PHE A 316 -7.75 -4.73 5.18
CA PHE A 316 -7.18 -5.08 3.88
C PHE A 316 -8.20 -5.11 2.72
N SER A 317 -9.38 -4.50 2.90
CA SER A 317 -10.45 -4.42 1.90
C SER A 317 -10.00 -3.82 0.56
N GLY A 318 -9.05 -2.89 0.58
CA GLY A 318 -8.51 -2.22 -0.59
C GLY A 318 -7.40 -2.98 -1.31
N ALA A 319 -7.05 -4.21 -0.91
CA ALA A 319 -5.93 -4.94 -1.51
C ALA A 319 -6.17 -5.30 -2.99
N ASP A 320 -7.41 -5.66 -3.36
CA ASP A 320 -7.80 -5.93 -4.75
C ASP A 320 -7.85 -4.64 -5.56
N THR A 321 -8.51 -3.60 -5.05
CA THR A 321 -8.55 -2.27 -5.65
C THR A 321 -7.13 -1.75 -5.93
N PHE A 322 -6.24 -1.82 -4.94
CA PHE A 322 -4.86 -1.39 -5.08
C PHE A 322 -4.16 -2.10 -6.25
N ALA A 323 -4.27 -3.43 -6.31
CA ALA A 323 -3.66 -4.20 -7.40
C ALA A 323 -4.28 -3.84 -8.76
N HIS A 324 -5.61 -3.68 -8.84
CA HIS A 324 -6.33 -3.30 -10.05
C HIS A 324 -5.87 -1.92 -10.58
N GLU A 325 -5.88 -0.90 -9.74
CA GLU A 325 -5.51 0.46 -10.18
C GLU A 325 -4.00 0.60 -10.46
N VAL A 326 -3.15 -0.15 -9.75
CA VAL A 326 -1.73 -0.23 -10.11
C VAL A 326 -1.54 -0.92 -11.46
N ALA A 327 -2.35 -1.92 -11.82
CA ALA A 327 -2.30 -2.51 -13.15
C ALA A 327 -2.67 -1.51 -14.25
N HIS A 328 -3.63 -0.60 -14.02
CA HIS A 328 -3.91 0.52 -14.93
C HIS A 328 -2.68 1.43 -15.12
N LEU A 329 -2.00 1.80 -14.02
CA LEU A 329 -0.75 2.57 -14.09
C LEU A 329 0.33 1.86 -14.92
N LEU A 330 0.44 0.55 -14.75
CA LEU A 330 1.34 -0.33 -15.51
C LEU A 330 0.88 -0.54 -16.96
N GLY A 331 -0.32 -0.10 -17.33
CA GLY A 331 -0.81 -0.09 -18.71
C GLY A 331 -1.78 -1.20 -19.08
N ALA A 332 -2.26 -2.00 -18.12
CA ALA A 332 -3.35 -2.94 -18.37
C ALA A 332 -4.68 -2.18 -18.59
N SER A 333 -5.45 -2.59 -19.58
CA SER A 333 -6.86 -2.19 -19.73
C SER A 333 -7.77 -3.17 -19.00
N HIS A 334 -9.07 -2.86 -18.88
CA HIS A 334 -10.02 -3.90 -18.46
C HIS A 334 -10.07 -5.02 -19.51
N ASP A 335 -10.31 -6.23 -19.03
CA ASP A 335 -10.54 -7.40 -19.88
C ASP A 335 -11.75 -7.16 -20.81
N GLY A 336 -11.61 -7.50 -22.08
CA GLY A 336 -12.62 -7.31 -23.12
C GLY A 336 -12.61 -5.92 -23.77
N GLN A 337 -11.75 -4.98 -23.32
CA GLN A 337 -11.67 -3.66 -23.94
C GLN A 337 -10.86 -3.66 -25.25
N PRO A 338 -11.32 -2.92 -26.29
CA PRO A 338 -10.58 -2.72 -27.51
C PRO A 338 -9.31 -1.88 -27.29
N PRO A 339 -8.33 -1.93 -28.23
CA PRO A 339 -7.19 -1.03 -28.23
C PRO A 339 -7.61 0.43 -28.11
N ASP A 340 -6.93 1.20 -27.26
CA ASP A 340 -7.22 2.63 -27.11
C ASP A 340 -6.59 3.44 -28.25
N PRO A 341 -7.38 4.17 -29.07
CA PRO A 341 -6.85 4.92 -30.22
C PRO A 341 -5.81 5.98 -29.85
N ARG A 342 -5.77 6.43 -28.58
CA ARG A 342 -4.79 7.40 -28.08
C ARG A 342 -3.39 6.81 -27.97
N TYR A 343 -3.24 5.48 -27.99
CA TYR A 343 -1.95 4.79 -27.92
C TYR A 343 -1.77 3.81 -29.09
N PRO A 344 -1.49 4.30 -30.31
CA PRO A 344 -1.28 3.45 -31.47
C PRO A 344 -0.18 2.40 -31.24
N GLY A 345 -0.46 1.16 -31.63
CA GLY A 345 0.48 0.03 -31.50
C GLY A 345 0.44 -0.72 -30.16
N ARG A 346 -0.39 -0.29 -29.20
CA ARG A 346 -0.67 -1.08 -27.99
C ARG A 346 -1.82 -2.06 -28.23
N PRO A 347 -1.69 -3.34 -27.83
CA PRO A 347 -2.79 -4.29 -27.93
C PRO A 347 -3.91 -3.94 -26.93
N GLY A 348 -5.16 -4.20 -27.30
CA GLY A 348 -6.29 -4.23 -26.39
C GLY A 348 -6.37 -5.55 -25.62
N ALA A 349 -7.45 -5.74 -24.86
CA ALA A 349 -7.73 -6.95 -24.09
C ALA A 349 -8.97 -7.70 -24.59
N GLU A 350 -9.41 -7.48 -25.84
CA GLU A 350 -10.61 -8.09 -26.44
C GLU A 350 -10.62 -9.62 -26.39
N HIS A 351 -9.43 -10.24 -26.46
CA HIS A 351 -9.27 -11.68 -26.42
C HIS A 351 -9.30 -12.28 -25.00
N CYS A 352 -9.38 -11.44 -23.96
CA CYS A 352 -9.60 -11.85 -22.58
C CYS A 352 -10.99 -11.37 -22.14
N PRO A 353 -12.02 -12.20 -22.23
CA PRO A 353 -13.39 -11.78 -21.93
C PRO A 353 -13.57 -11.32 -20.48
N PHE A 354 -14.22 -10.16 -20.30
CA PHE A 354 -14.52 -9.58 -18.97
C PHE A 354 -15.19 -10.58 -18.01
N HIS A 355 -16.07 -11.44 -18.53
CA HIS A 355 -16.86 -12.39 -17.74
C HIS A 355 -16.06 -13.60 -17.23
N TYR A 356 -14.80 -13.80 -17.66
CA TYR A 356 -13.92 -14.82 -17.06
C TYR A 356 -13.52 -14.47 -15.62
N GLY A 357 -13.67 -13.20 -15.25
CA GLY A 357 -13.54 -12.75 -13.87
C GLY A 357 -12.12 -12.79 -13.33
N TYR A 358 -11.13 -12.40 -14.14
CA TYR A 358 -9.82 -12.02 -13.63
C TYR A 358 -9.89 -10.65 -12.93
N LEU A 359 -8.79 -10.23 -12.30
CA LEU A 359 -8.71 -8.98 -11.53
C LEU A 359 -9.06 -7.72 -12.36
N MET A 360 -8.74 -7.71 -13.65
CA MET A 360 -9.12 -6.62 -14.59
C MET A 360 -10.49 -6.85 -15.26
N GLY A 361 -11.21 -7.89 -14.85
CA GLY A 361 -12.52 -8.30 -15.31
C GLY A 361 -13.55 -8.32 -14.18
N ASN A 362 -14.55 -9.21 -14.26
CA ASN A 362 -15.55 -9.41 -13.19
C ASN A 362 -15.02 -10.26 -12.01
N ALA A 363 -13.98 -9.77 -11.33
CA ALA A 363 -13.19 -10.53 -10.35
C ALA A 363 -14.04 -11.26 -9.29
N LYS A 364 -15.05 -10.59 -8.72
CA LYS A 364 -15.82 -11.08 -7.56
C LYS A 364 -16.70 -12.29 -7.82
N ARG A 365 -16.87 -12.72 -9.07
CA ARG A 365 -17.67 -13.89 -9.43
C ARG A 365 -16.83 -15.10 -9.85
N SER A 366 -15.52 -15.06 -9.61
CA SER A 366 -14.60 -16.04 -10.18
C SER A 366 -13.46 -16.38 -9.24
N ARG A 367 -13.07 -17.66 -9.27
CA ARG A 367 -11.84 -18.16 -8.63
C ARG A 367 -10.56 -17.52 -9.18
N PHE A 368 -10.66 -16.84 -10.33
CA PHE A 368 -9.56 -16.12 -10.96
C PHE A 368 -9.48 -14.65 -10.52
N GLY A 369 -10.38 -14.19 -9.63
CA GLY A 369 -10.52 -12.77 -9.26
C GLY A 369 -9.28 -12.13 -8.66
N HIS A 370 -8.32 -12.94 -8.18
CA HIS A 370 -7.07 -12.46 -7.60
C HIS A 370 -5.86 -12.65 -8.54
N HIS A 371 -6.10 -13.04 -9.80
CA HIS A 371 -5.09 -13.23 -10.83
C HIS A 371 -5.30 -12.24 -11.98
N TYR A 372 -4.24 -11.96 -12.73
CA TYR A 372 -4.35 -11.18 -13.97
C TYR A 372 -4.62 -12.10 -15.16
N SER A 373 -5.37 -11.61 -16.14
CA SER A 373 -5.51 -12.30 -17.43
C SER A 373 -4.20 -12.24 -18.22
N GLN A 374 -4.05 -13.10 -19.22
CA GLN A 374 -2.90 -13.05 -20.12
C GLN A 374 -2.79 -11.70 -20.86
N CYS A 375 -3.92 -11.04 -21.15
CA CYS A 375 -3.92 -9.72 -21.78
C CYS A 375 -3.34 -8.66 -20.85
N GLY A 376 -3.81 -8.59 -19.60
CA GLY A 376 -3.27 -7.67 -18.61
C GLY A 376 -1.78 -7.92 -18.36
N LEU A 377 -1.39 -9.19 -18.19
CA LEU A 377 0.02 -9.57 -18.05
C LEU A 377 0.88 -9.15 -19.24
N GLN A 378 0.38 -9.20 -20.48
CA GLN A 378 1.09 -8.77 -21.69
C GLN A 378 1.21 -7.25 -21.79
N GLN A 379 0.12 -6.53 -21.52
CA GLN A 379 0.09 -5.07 -21.64
C GLN A 379 1.03 -4.39 -20.63
N MET A 380 1.11 -4.91 -19.39
CA MET A 380 1.95 -4.33 -18.34
C MET A 380 3.46 -4.37 -18.66
N ARG A 381 3.89 -5.21 -19.61
CA ARG A 381 5.30 -5.35 -20.03
C ARG A 381 5.75 -4.20 -20.93
N LEU A 382 4.82 -3.49 -21.57
CA LEU A 382 5.09 -2.62 -22.72
C LEU A 382 5.39 -1.16 -22.32
N ARG A 383 6.08 -0.93 -21.19
CA ARG A 383 6.35 0.43 -20.66
C ARG A 383 7.67 1.06 -21.16
N GLY A 384 8.63 0.25 -21.62
CA GLY A 384 9.91 0.69 -22.16
C GLY A 384 11.00 0.90 -21.10
N SER A 385 12.27 0.86 -21.52
CA SER A 385 13.46 0.85 -20.65
C SER A 385 13.65 2.06 -19.75
N ALA A 386 13.30 3.24 -20.22
CA ALA A 386 13.34 4.47 -19.44
C ALA A 386 12.48 4.40 -18.17
N CYS A 387 11.43 3.56 -18.17
CA CYS A 387 10.49 3.39 -17.08
C CYS A 387 10.89 2.42 -15.99
N TRP A 388 11.97 1.67 -16.18
CA TRP A 388 12.35 0.59 -15.27
C TRP A 388 13.61 0.95 -14.45
N ARG A 389 14.06 2.21 -14.51
CA ARG A 389 15.28 2.67 -13.85
C ARG A 389 14.99 3.08 -12.40
N VAL A 390 15.35 2.22 -11.46
CA VAL A 390 15.23 2.44 -10.01
C VAL A 390 16.13 3.57 -9.51
N THR A 391 15.59 4.49 -8.70
CA THR A 391 16.32 5.65 -8.16
C THR A 391 16.51 5.65 -6.65
N ALA A 392 15.69 4.94 -5.89
CA ALA A 392 15.70 4.85 -4.42
C ALA A 392 16.88 4.08 -3.85
N THR A 393 17.66 3.37 -4.67
CA THR A 393 18.96 2.80 -4.28
C THR A 393 20.04 3.86 -4.08
N LYS A 394 19.83 5.07 -4.64
CA LYS A 394 20.71 6.20 -4.39
C LYS A 394 20.35 6.79 -3.03
N THR A 395 21.09 6.39 -2.01
CA THR A 395 21.16 7.09 -0.73
C THR A 395 21.77 8.47 -0.93
N TYR A 396 21.01 9.39 -1.52
CA TYR A 396 21.29 10.81 -1.33
C TYR A 396 21.19 11.07 0.17
N ASN A 397 22.04 11.94 0.71
CA ASN A 397 22.05 12.27 2.13
C ASN A 397 20.81 13.13 2.48
N VAL A 398 19.62 12.52 2.43
CA VAL A 398 18.32 13.22 2.49
C VAL A 398 17.89 13.54 3.91
N THR A 399 18.61 13.04 4.92
CA THR A 399 18.33 13.34 6.33
C THR A 399 18.67 14.79 6.69
N LYS A 400 19.43 15.51 5.84
CA LYS A 400 20.08 16.79 6.18
C LYS A 400 20.84 16.74 7.53
N LYS A 401 21.15 15.54 8.03
CA LYS A 401 21.91 15.32 9.26
C LYS A 401 23.37 15.20 8.88
N TYR A 402 24.09 16.30 9.03
CA TYR A 402 25.54 16.30 8.90
C TYR A 402 26.16 15.58 10.10
N PRO A 403 27.37 15.01 9.97
CA PRO A 403 28.05 14.36 11.10
C PRO A 403 28.06 15.21 12.38
N GLY A 404 28.22 16.54 12.26
CA GLY A 404 28.17 17.46 13.41
C GLY A 404 26.80 17.64 14.09
N MET A 405 25.71 17.12 13.51
CA MET A 405 24.36 17.12 14.12
C MET A 405 24.05 15.81 14.87
N VAL A 406 24.83 14.75 14.62
CA VAL A 406 24.64 13.41 15.23
C VAL A 406 25.80 13.08 16.17
N LEU A 407 26.97 13.68 15.95
CA LEU A 407 28.17 13.52 16.75
C LEU A 407 28.56 14.90 17.29
N THR A 408 28.46 15.07 18.61
CA THR A 408 28.95 16.29 19.27
C THR A 408 30.47 16.39 19.11
N MET A 409 31.01 17.61 19.13
CA MET A 409 32.46 17.83 19.04
C MET A 409 33.21 17.10 20.17
N GLU A 410 32.62 17.08 21.37
CA GLU A 410 33.11 16.32 22.53
C GLU A 410 33.23 14.83 22.22
N ALA A 411 32.16 14.22 21.70
CA ALA A 411 32.12 12.79 21.37
C ALA A 411 33.06 12.45 20.20
N TYR A 412 33.23 13.37 19.24
CA TYR A 412 34.23 13.23 18.19
C TYR A 412 35.66 13.23 18.75
N CYS A 413 35.99 14.19 19.62
CA CYS A 413 37.32 14.29 20.23
C CYS A 413 37.63 13.08 21.11
N GLN A 414 36.69 12.65 21.95
CA GLN A 414 36.85 11.46 22.79
C GLN A 414 37.04 10.18 21.95
N ARG A 415 36.35 10.03 20.81
CA ARG A 415 36.56 8.90 19.90
C ARG A 415 37.89 8.97 19.17
N LYS A 416 38.28 10.16 18.68
CA LYS A 416 39.54 10.38 17.97
C LYS A 416 40.76 10.14 18.86
N PHE A 417 40.66 10.48 20.15
CA PHE A 417 41.71 10.30 21.15
C PHE A 417 41.31 9.28 22.21
N ALA A 418 40.70 8.17 21.82
CA ALA A 418 40.15 7.16 22.73
C ALA A 418 41.18 6.55 23.72
N ALA A 419 42.48 6.61 23.38
CA ALA A 419 43.57 6.11 24.24
C ALA A 419 44.07 7.15 25.27
N LYS A 420 43.52 8.36 25.29
CA LYS A 420 43.92 9.46 26.18
C LYS A 420 42.80 9.75 27.18
N LYS A 421 43.19 10.08 28.42
CA LYS A 421 42.26 10.55 29.45
C LYS A 421 42.07 12.07 29.28
N ASP A 422 40.96 12.58 29.82
CA ASP A 422 40.67 14.02 29.88
C ASP A 422 40.70 14.76 28.54
N VAL A 423 40.00 14.17 27.55
CA VAL A 423 39.80 14.75 26.22
C VAL A 423 38.52 15.58 26.18
N THR A 424 38.63 16.86 25.86
CA THR A 424 37.50 17.79 25.75
C THR A 424 37.51 18.57 24.43
N ALA A 425 36.37 19.15 24.05
CA ALA A 425 36.28 20.03 22.88
C ALA A 425 36.26 21.50 23.30
N SER A 426 36.88 22.38 22.49
CA SER A 426 36.79 23.84 22.65
C SER A 426 36.37 24.50 21.35
N GLU A 427 35.41 25.43 21.45
CA GLU A 427 34.86 26.19 20.32
C GLU A 427 35.12 27.70 20.40
N TYR A 428 35.76 28.18 21.48
CA TYR A 428 35.82 29.61 21.80
C TYR A 428 36.63 30.49 20.81
N PHE A 429 37.58 29.90 20.07
CA PHE A 429 38.40 30.65 19.09
C PHE A 429 38.66 29.87 17.79
N LYS A 430 38.79 28.55 17.89
CA LYS A 430 38.89 27.61 16.77
C LYS A 430 38.49 26.24 17.27
N ALA A 431 37.64 25.52 16.53
CA ALA A 431 37.24 24.16 16.90
C ALA A 431 38.47 23.25 17.00
N GLN A 432 38.79 22.79 18.22
CA GLN A 432 39.94 21.92 18.47
C GLN A 432 39.67 20.96 19.63
N CYS A 433 40.27 19.78 19.55
CA CYS A 433 40.29 18.83 20.65
C CYS A 433 41.44 19.19 21.60
N SER A 434 41.12 19.37 22.88
CA SER A 434 42.10 19.50 23.94
C SER A 434 42.31 18.13 24.57
N VAL A 435 43.57 17.73 24.71
CA VAL A 435 43.97 16.50 25.40
C VAL A 435 44.88 16.95 26.55
N ARG A 436 44.50 16.67 27.79
CA ARG A 436 45.33 16.99 28.96
C ARG A 436 46.20 15.83 29.41
#